data_AF-A0A1R2ALE5-F1
#
_entry.id   AF-A0A1R2ALE5-F1
#
_cell.length_a   1.000
_cell.length_b   1.000
_cell.length_c   1.000
_cell.angle_alpha   90.00
_cell.angle_beta   90.00
_cell.angle_gamma   90.00
#
_symmetry.space_group_name_H-M   'P 1'
#
loop_
_entity.id
_entity.type
_entity.pdbx_description
1 polymer ?
#
loop_
_entity_poly.entity_id
_entity_poly.type
_entity_poly.pdbx_seq_one_letter_code
_entity_poly.pdbx_strand_id
1 'polypeptide(L)'
;MESPKDILNASLNFSKVNNGSEYAVPMKLTSQSLSPRKNLDSNGLEKFYITQDRKNANREIEIISNRINQLIKVEEKAKKKIEMAQQKAELIQKAQERKNSDVKDKELYKEIRKIEEEELRRKNREDKDRRFVNIKNLQDEILFEKRRMAEETKKKSKELEGMKKDFRIMVEQQKAGKKNARYGAVVEHKQRKDVHRNYYTSNLKEEYEKKIAHEKAHHLDLINKKKELEKYEAEVIQRLANTEQNQVAVLKHLETLAKVSLFHLGIRP
;
A
#
# COMPACT_ATOMS: atom_id res chain seq x y z
N MET A 1 -8.11 23.02 -13.90
CA MET A 1 -6.67 22.77 -13.64
C MET A 1 -5.93 23.84 -14.41
N GLU A 2 -5.11 24.64 -13.74
CA GLU A 2 -4.29 25.65 -14.41
C GLU A 2 -3.13 24.97 -15.16
N SER A 3 -2.79 25.49 -16.33
CA SER A 3 -1.69 25.03 -17.15
C SER A 3 -0.35 25.46 -16.55
N PRO A 4 0.76 24.75 -16.82
CA PRO A 4 2.11 25.27 -16.58
C PRO A 4 2.36 26.65 -17.22
N LYS A 5 1.62 27.01 -18.27
CA LYS A 5 1.64 28.36 -18.89
C LYS A 5 1.00 29.43 -18.00
N ASP A 6 -0.01 29.09 -17.21
CA ASP A 6 -0.77 30.06 -16.41
C ASP A 6 0.03 30.46 -15.15
N ILE A 7 0.75 29.52 -14.57
CA ILE A 7 1.69 29.75 -13.44
C ILE A 7 2.83 30.70 -13.86
N LEU A 8 3.36 30.55 -15.08
CA LEU A 8 4.36 31.46 -15.64
C LEU A 8 3.82 32.89 -15.83
N ASN A 9 2.57 33.03 -16.28
CA ASN A 9 1.92 34.34 -16.43
C ASN A 9 1.63 35.01 -15.08
N ALA A 10 1.27 34.24 -14.04
CA ALA A 10 1.08 34.78 -12.69
C ALA A 10 2.37 35.42 -12.13
N SER A 11 3.54 34.86 -12.45
CA SER A 11 4.83 35.41 -12.01
C SER A 11 5.22 36.74 -12.67
N LEU A 12 4.65 37.10 -13.83
CA LEU A 12 4.98 38.35 -14.53
C LEU A 12 4.28 39.57 -13.93
N ASN A 13 3.06 39.39 -13.41
CA ASN A 13 2.21 40.50 -12.94
C ASN A 13 2.64 41.11 -11.59
N PHE A 14 3.47 40.42 -10.80
CA PHE A 14 3.98 40.95 -9.52
C PHE A 14 5.00 42.11 -9.65
N SER A 15 5.34 42.50 -10.89
CA SER A 15 6.29 43.58 -11.19
C SER A 15 5.68 44.99 -11.34
N LYS A 16 4.35 45.13 -11.19
CA LYS A 16 3.61 46.38 -11.51
C LYS A 16 2.68 46.91 -10.41
N VAL A 17 3.07 46.84 -9.13
CA VAL A 17 2.36 47.57 -8.05
C VAL A 17 3.36 48.23 -7.10
N ASN A 18 3.53 49.55 -7.24
CA ASN A 18 3.73 50.56 -6.17
C ASN A 18 4.26 51.88 -6.75
N ASN A 19 3.33 52.78 -7.10
CA ASN A 19 3.56 54.22 -7.26
C ASN A 19 2.43 54.93 -6.51
N GLY A 20 2.77 55.82 -5.57
CA GLY A 20 1.79 56.61 -4.81
C GLY A 20 1.95 56.51 -3.29
N SER A 21 2.69 57.47 -2.72
CA SER A 21 2.65 57.81 -1.28
C SER A 21 3.34 59.17 -1.11
N GLU A 22 2.57 60.25 -1.18
CA GLU A 22 3.07 61.62 -0.98
C GLU A 22 3.12 61.95 0.52
N TYR A 23 4.33 62.09 1.07
CA TYR A 23 4.57 62.85 2.29
C TYR A 23 5.90 63.60 2.17
N ALA A 24 5.89 64.88 2.55
CA ALA A 24 6.97 65.82 2.29
C ALA A 24 7.68 66.31 3.57
N VAL A 25 8.84 66.96 3.37
CA VAL A 25 9.63 67.72 4.37
C VAL A 25 10.45 66.86 5.35
N PRO A 26 11.69 67.26 5.76
CA PRO A 26 12.54 68.37 5.26
C PRO A 26 13.80 67.91 4.49
N MET A 27 14.34 68.77 3.64
CA MET A 27 15.69 68.59 3.08
C MET A 27 16.76 68.74 4.16
N LYS A 28 17.57 67.69 4.38
CA LYS A 28 18.98 67.86 4.76
C LYS A 28 19.82 67.82 3.49
N LEU A 29 20.51 68.93 3.17
CA LEU A 29 21.41 69.04 2.02
C LEU A 29 22.73 68.30 2.28
N THR A 30 22.71 66.97 2.31
CA THR A 30 23.92 66.15 2.19
C THR A 30 24.29 66.03 0.71
N SER A 31 25.12 66.95 0.23
CA SER A 31 25.60 67.04 -1.15
C SER A 31 26.64 65.95 -1.51
N GLN A 32 26.23 64.69 -1.42
CA GLN A 32 27.00 63.54 -1.93
C GLN A 32 26.32 62.92 -3.15
N SER A 33 26.35 63.65 -4.27
CA SER A 33 26.10 63.10 -5.60
C SER A 33 27.26 62.20 -6.04
N LEU A 34 27.42 61.05 -5.37
CA LEU A 34 28.38 60.00 -5.74
C LEU A 34 27.89 59.16 -6.92
N SER A 35 27.43 59.84 -7.97
CA SER A 35 27.68 59.37 -9.32
C SER A 35 29.20 59.26 -9.48
N PRO A 36 29.76 58.12 -9.91
CA PRO A 36 31.21 58.00 -10.12
C PRO A 36 31.69 59.13 -11.03
N ARG A 37 32.57 60.00 -10.51
CA ARG A 37 33.24 61.02 -11.34
C ARG A 37 34.02 60.26 -12.40
N LYS A 38 33.61 60.39 -13.66
CA LYS A 38 34.11 59.58 -14.79
C LYS A 38 35.61 59.75 -15.09
N ASN A 39 36.26 60.68 -14.40
CA ASN A 39 37.64 61.10 -14.60
C ASN A 39 38.40 60.95 -13.27
N LEU A 40 39.16 59.86 -13.10
CA LEU A 40 40.62 59.88 -12.84
C LEU A 40 41.20 58.45 -12.70
N ASP A 41 40.50 57.52 -12.05
CA ASP A 41 40.95 56.12 -11.86
C ASP A 41 40.25 55.15 -12.81
N SER A 42 41.02 54.54 -13.72
CA SER A 42 40.54 53.45 -14.62
C SER A 42 39.99 52.25 -13.81
N ASN A 43 40.77 51.79 -12.84
CA ASN A 43 40.42 50.66 -11.96
C ASN A 43 39.14 50.91 -11.16
N GLY A 44 38.84 52.17 -10.81
CA GLY A 44 37.64 52.54 -10.07
C GLY A 44 36.37 52.40 -10.90
N LEU A 45 36.41 52.84 -12.16
CA LEU A 45 35.29 52.71 -13.10
C LEU A 45 35.06 51.26 -13.52
N GLU A 46 36.14 50.50 -13.79
CA GLU A 46 36.05 49.08 -14.12
C GLU A 46 35.44 48.26 -12.96
N LYS A 47 35.91 48.49 -11.72
CA LYS A 47 35.38 47.86 -10.52
C LYS A 47 33.91 48.21 -10.28
N PHE A 48 33.45 49.41 -10.63
CA PHE A 48 32.04 49.78 -10.54
C PHE A 48 31.15 48.92 -11.45
N TYR A 49 31.51 48.78 -12.73
CA TYR A 49 30.75 47.95 -13.68
C TYR A 49 30.77 46.47 -13.27
N ILE A 50 31.93 45.88 -13.00
CA ILE A 50 32.04 44.48 -12.53
C ILE A 50 31.21 44.25 -11.25
N THR A 51 31.20 45.20 -10.31
CA THR A 51 30.37 45.10 -9.10
C THR A 51 28.88 45.11 -9.41
N GLN A 52 28.45 45.88 -10.42
CA GLN A 52 27.06 45.94 -10.87
C GLN A 52 26.66 44.68 -11.64
N ASP A 53 27.52 44.17 -12.51
CA ASP A 53 27.26 42.96 -13.30
C ASP A 53 27.23 41.71 -12.41
N ARG A 54 28.08 41.64 -11.38
CA ARG A 54 27.98 40.65 -10.30
C ARG A 54 26.67 40.76 -9.52
N LYS A 55 26.23 41.98 -9.17
CA LYS A 55 24.93 42.19 -8.48
C LYS A 55 23.75 41.74 -9.34
N ASN A 56 23.81 41.98 -10.65
CA ASN A 56 22.79 41.53 -11.59
C ASN A 56 22.78 39.99 -11.70
N ALA A 57 23.94 39.36 -11.94
CA ALA A 57 24.07 37.91 -12.01
C ALA A 57 23.64 37.20 -10.70
N ASN A 58 23.93 37.78 -9.53
CA ASN A 58 23.44 37.29 -8.24
C ASN A 58 21.90 37.32 -8.15
N ARG A 59 21.26 38.42 -8.57
CA ARG A 59 19.80 38.54 -8.60
C ARG A 59 19.15 37.56 -9.56
N GLU A 60 19.74 37.35 -10.74
CA GLU A 60 19.26 36.37 -11.71
C GLU A 60 19.36 34.95 -11.15
N ILE A 61 20.48 34.60 -10.51
CA ILE A 61 20.65 33.32 -9.81
C ILE A 61 19.63 33.16 -8.67
N GLU A 62 19.34 34.21 -7.91
CA GLU A 62 18.33 34.19 -6.86
C GLU A 62 16.92 33.95 -7.44
N ILE A 63 16.56 34.62 -8.54
CA ILE A 63 15.29 34.42 -9.25
C ILE A 63 15.16 32.98 -9.76
N ILE A 64 16.19 32.46 -10.44
CA ILE A 64 16.19 31.09 -10.99
C ILE A 64 16.16 30.06 -9.84
N SER A 65 16.93 30.26 -8.77
CA SER A 65 16.91 29.41 -7.57
C SER A 65 15.53 29.40 -6.90
N ASN A 66 14.87 30.56 -6.82
CA ASN A 66 13.51 30.67 -6.27
C ASN A 66 12.48 29.96 -7.16
N ARG A 67 12.60 30.02 -8.49
CA ARG A 67 11.77 29.27 -9.44
C ARG A 67 11.99 27.75 -9.31
N ILE A 68 13.24 27.29 -9.28
CA ILE A 68 13.61 25.89 -9.00
C ILE A 68 12.97 25.41 -7.68
N ASN A 69 13.12 26.19 -6.60
CA ASN A 69 12.54 25.88 -5.29
C ASN A 69 11.00 25.83 -5.30
N GLN A 70 10.33 26.60 -6.16
CA GLN A 70 8.88 26.51 -6.36
C GLN A 70 8.51 25.25 -7.14
N LEU A 71 9.19 24.96 -8.24
CA LEU A 71 8.95 23.78 -9.08
C LEU A 71 9.14 22.47 -8.29
N ILE A 72 10.20 22.35 -7.48
CA ILE A 72 10.43 21.21 -6.58
C ILE A 72 9.28 21.06 -5.57
N LYS A 73 8.78 22.16 -4.99
CA LYS A 73 7.61 22.13 -4.08
C LYS A 73 6.31 21.75 -4.78
N VAL A 74 6.19 21.91 -6.10
CA VAL A 74 5.06 21.38 -6.89
C VAL A 74 5.26 19.90 -7.19
N GLU A 75 6.47 19.49 -7.58
CA GLU A 75 6.83 18.10 -7.85
C GLU A 75 6.64 17.21 -6.60
N GLU A 76 7.03 17.67 -5.41
CA GLU A 76 6.75 17.00 -4.14
C GLU A 76 5.25 16.84 -3.86
N LYS A 77 4.44 17.87 -4.16
CA LYS A 77 2.98 17.80 -3.98
C LYS A 77 2.36 16.81 -4.96
N ALA A 78 2.89 16.70 -6.18
CA ALA A 78 2.46 15.70 -7.15
C ALA A 78 2.87 14.28 -6.73
N LYS A 79 4.10 14.08 -6.26
CA LYS A 79 4.59 12.82 -5.69
C LYS A 79 3.75 12.35 -4.50
N LYS A 80 3.44 13.23 -3.53
CA LYS A 80 2.55 12.93 -2.40
C LYS A 80 1.13 12.57 -2.84
N LYS A 81 0.61 13.17 -3.93
CA LYS A 81 -0.70 12.80 -4.53
C LYS A 81 -0.66 11.42 -5.20
N ILE A 82 0.43 11.08 -5.90
CA ILE A 82 0.65 9.74 -6.47
C ILE A 82 0.66 8.69 -5.35
N GLU A 83 1.46 8.91 -4.30
CA GLU A 83 1.61 8.00 -3.17
C GLU A 83 0.27 7.74 -2.46
N MET A 84 -0.48 8.80 -2.09
CA MET A 84 -1.80 8.67 -1.48
C MET A 84 -2.82 7.97 -2.40
N ALA A 85 -2.69 8.10 -3.72
CA ALA A 85 -3.55 7.41 -4.67
C ALA A 85 -3.18 5.92 -4.83
N GLN A 86 -1.90 5.58 -4.81
CA GLN A 86 -1.39 4.21 -4.80
C GLN A 86 -1.80 3.46 -3.52
N GLN A 87 -1.64 4.08 -2.35
CA GLN A 87 -2.09 3.52 -1.06
C GLN A 87 -3.61 3.24 -1.07
N LYS A 88 -4.41 4.14 -1.65
CA LYS A 88 -5.87 3.93 -1.80
C LYS A 88 -6.20 2.81 -2.79
N ALA A 89 -5.46 2.69 -3.90
CA ALA A 89 -5.63 1.62 -4.87
C ALA A 89 -5.33 0.25 -4.24
N GLU A 90 -4.23 0.14 -3.48
CA GLU A 90 -3.84 -1.07 -2.74
C GLU A 90 -4.89 -1.48 -1.70
N LEU A 91 -5.46 -0.52 -0.96
CA LEU A 91 -6.54 -0.79 0.00
C LEU A 91 -7.82 -1.29 -0.69
N ILE A 92 -8.19 -0.73 -1.85
CA ILE A 92 -9.33 -1.19 -2.65
C ILE A 92 -9.08 -2.61 -3.18
N GLN A 93 -7.89 -2.89 -3.71
CA GLN A 93 -7.52 -4.21 -4.20
C GLN A 93 -7.57 -5.26 -3.07
N LYS A 94 -6.97 -4.98 -1.91
CA LYS A 94 -7.02 -5.87 -0.74
C LYS A 94 -8.45 -6.13 -0.23
N ALA A 95 -9.36 -5.16 -0.38
CA ALA A 95 -10.78 -5.35 -0.06
C ALA A 95 -11.48 -6.26 -1.09
N GLN A 96 -11.17 -6.12 -2.39
CA GLN A 96 -11.68 -7.00 -3.45
C GLN A 96 -11.15 -8.44 -3.30
N GLU A 97 -9.86 -8.62 -3.01
CA GLU A 97 -9.23 -9.92 -2.77
C GLU A 97 -9.88 -10.66 -1.58
N ARG A 98 -10.06 -9.97 -0.44
CA ARG A 98 -10.78 -10.51 0.71
C ARG A 98 -12.21 -10.93 0.36
N LYS A 99 -12.97 -10.05 -0.30
CA LYS A 99 -14.33 -10.38 -0.74
C LYS A 99 -14.37 -11.59 -1.67
N ASN A 100 -13.37 -11.74 -2.55
CA ASN A 100 -13.28 -12.89 -3.45
C ASN A 100 -12.92 -14.19 -2.71
N SER A 101 -12.18 -14.13 -1.58
CA SER A 101 -12.07 -15.26 -0.66
C SER A 101 -13.42 -15.55 0.01
N ASP A 102 -14.05 -14.54 0.62
CA ASP A 102 -15.34 -14.66 1.32
C ASP A 102 -16.46 -15.27 0.46
N VAL A 103 -16.38 -15.15 -0.88
CA VAL A 103 -17.28 -15.80 -1.84
C VAL A 103 -16.91 -17.27 -2.03
N LYS A 104 -15.64 -17.56 -2.34
CA LYS A 104 -15.12 -18.94 -2.50
C LYS A 104 -15.32 -19.78 -1.25
N ASP A 105 -15.06 -19.22 -0.08
CA ASP A 105 -15.22 -19.90 1.21
C ASP A 105 -16.70 -20.24 1.48
N LYS A 106 -17.64 -19.37 1.06
CA LYS A 106 -19.09 -19.64 1.10
C LYS A 106 -19.56 -20.63 0.03
N GLU A 107 -18.84 -20.79 -1.08
CA GLU A 107 -19.13 -21.79 -2.11
C GLU A 107 -18.63 -23.17 -1.67
N LEU A 108 -17.39 -23.25 -1.20
CA LEU A 108 -16.79 -24.45 -0.60
C LEU A 108 -17.63 -24.97 0.58
N TYR A 109 -18.09 -24.09 1.48
CA TYR A 109 -18.94 -24.50 2.60
C TYR A 109 -20.31 -25.06 2.16
N LYS A 110 -20.89 -24.57 1.05
CA LYS A 110 -22.10 -25.17 0.46
C LYS A 110 -21.82 -26.54 -0.16
N GLU A 111 -20.63 -26.73 -0.72
CA GLU A 111 -20.21 -28.02 -1.32
C GLU A 111 -19.96 -29.07 -0.24
N ILE A 112 -19.18 -28.74 0.79
CA ILE A 112 -18.96 -29.60 1.98
C ILE A 112 -20.31 -30.03 2.57
N ARG A 113 -21.23 -29.08 2.78
CA ARG A 113 -22.55 -29.39 3.35
C ARG A 113 -23.41 -30.32 2.49
N LYS A 114 -23.26 -30.28 1.15
CA LYS A 114 -23.93 -31.26 0.26
C LYS A 114 -23.35 -32.66 0.44
N ILE A 115 -22.03 -32.77 0.54
CA ILE A 115 -21.32 -34.05 0.74
C ILE A 115 -21.73 -34.64 2.10
N GLU A 116 -21.72 -33.85 3.17
CA GLU A 116 -22.19 -34.27 4.50
C GLU A 116 -23.65 -34.75 4.48
N GLU A 117 -24.54 -34.06 3.78
CA GLU A 117 -25.94 -34.48 3.65
C GLU A 117 -26.08 -35.77 2.83
N GLU A 118 -25.30 -35.94 1.76
CA GLU A 118 -25.30 -37.16 0.94
C GLU A 118 -24.72 -38.37 1.69
N GLU A 119 -23.64 -38.19 2.46
CA GLU A 119 -23.12 -39.22 3.37
C GLU A 119 -24.13 -39.62 4.44
N LEU A 120 -24.81 -38.64 5.05
CA LEU A 120 -25.87 -38.88 6.03
C LEU A 120 -27.07 -39.62 5.40
N ARG A 121 -27.45 -39.27 4.16
CA ARG A 121 -28.47 -39.98 3.37
C ARG A 121 -28.03 -41.41 3.02
N ARG A 122 -26.76 -41.63 2.65
CA ARG A 122 -26.19 -42.97 2.37
C ARG A 122 -26.23 -43.85 3.61
N LYS A 123 -25.69 -43.36 4.74
CA LYS A 123 -25.69 -44.07 6.02
C LYS A 123 -27.12 -44.43 6.49
N ASN A 124 -28.07 -43.52 6.34
CA ASN A 124 -29.49 -43.79 6.66
C ASN A 124 -30.16 -44.82 5.73
N ARG A 125 -29.59 -45.15 4.57
CA ARG A 125 -30.01 -46.31 3.76
C ARG A 125 -29.35 -47.58 4.28
N GLU A 126 -28.02 -47.58 4.45
CA GLU A 126 -27.28 -48.72 5.01
C GLU A 126 -27.85 -49.20 6.35
N ASP A 127 -28.20 -48.28 7.26
CA ASP A 127 -28.80 -48.61 8.56
C ASP A 127 -30.25 -49.15 8.44
N LYS A 128 -30.98 -48.83 7.37
CA LYS A 128 -32.29 -49.46 7.07
C LYS A 128 -32.12 -50.86 6.50
N ASP A 129 -31.18 -51.03 5.59
CA ASP A 129 -30.90 -52.32 4.94
C ASP A 129 -30.38 -53.34 5.98
N ARG A 130 -29.48 -52.90 6.86
CA ARG A 130 -29.02 -53.68 8.04
C ARG A 130 -30.18 -54.05 8.97
N ARG A 131 -31.12 -53.14 9.26
CA ARG A 131 -32.32 -53.45 10.06
C ARG A 131 -33.21 -54.48 9.36
N PHE A 132 -33.41 -54.37 8.05
CA PHE A 132 -34.20 -55.32 7.28
C PHE A 132 -33.58 -56.72 7.29
N VAL A 133 -32.26 -56.83 7.07
CA VAL A 133 -31.51 -58.09 7.20
C VAL A 133 -31.62 -58.66 8.62
N ASN A 134 -31.43 -57.85 9.65
CA ASN A 134 -31.53 -58.32 11.04
C ASN A 134 -32.94 -58.81 11.39
N ILE A 135 -33.99 -58.11 10.94
CA ILE A 135 -35.39 -58.54 11.13
C ILE A 135 -35.65 -59.85 10.39
N LYS A 136 -35.16 -60.00 9.15
CA LYS A 136 -35.28 -61.24 8.39
C LYS A 136 -34.56 -62.39 9.07
N ASN A 137 -33.32 -62.18 9.53
CA ASN A 137 -32.56 -63.20 10.26
C ASN A 137 -33.28 -63.62 11.54
N LEU A 138 -33.82 -62.69 12.33
CA LEU A 138 -34.63 -63.00 13.51
C LEU A 138 -35.94 -63.73 13.16
N GLN A 139 -36.56 -63.45 12.02
CA GLN A 139 -37.74 -64.19 11.54
C GLN A 139 -37.37 -65.62 11.10
N ASP A 140 -36.27 -65.78 10.38
CA ASP A 140 -35.73 -67.07 9.95
C ASP A 140 -35.26 -67.90 11.16
N GLU A 141 -34.64 -67.28 12.16
CA GLU A 141 -34.32 -67.89 13.48
C GLU A 141 -35.59 -68.28 14.25
N ILE A 142 -36.61 -67.43 14.34
CA ILE A 142 -37.88 -67.78 14.99
C ILE A 142 -38.61 -68.89 14.23
N LEU A 143 -38.50 -68.96 12.90
CA LEU A 143 -39.06 -70.05 12.10
C LEU A 143 -38.24 -71.34 12.25
N PHE A 144 -36.91 -71.25 12.30
CA PHE A 144 -36.04 -72.38 12.60
C PHE A 144 -36.29 -72.89 14.02
N GLU A 145 -36.36 -72.02 15.02
CA GLU A 145 -36.61 -72.40 16.40
C GLU A 145 -38.05 -72.89 16.60
N LYS A 146 -39.04 -72.39 15.85
CA LYS A 146 -40.38 -73.01 15.80
C LYS A 146 -40.38 -74.38 15.14
N ARG A 147 -39.54 -74.62 14.12
CA ARG A 147 -39.34 -75.96 13.54
C ARG A 147 -38.58 -76.87 14.50
N ARG A 148 -37.49 -76.42 15.11
CA ARG A 148 -36.71 -77.15 16.11
C ARG A 148 -37.52 -77.41 17.38
N MET A 149 -38.40 -76.50 17.79
CA MET A 149 -39.37 -76.70 18.87
C MET A 149 -40.56 -77.55 18.46
N ALA A 150 -40.99 -77.57 17.19
CA ALA A 150 -41.99 -78.52 16.71
C ALA A 150 -41.40 -79.94 16.58
N GLU A 151 -40.17 -80.06 16.11
CA GLU A 151 -39.40 -81.30 16.07
C GLU A 151 -39.00 -81.74 17.47
N GLU A 152 -38.58 -80.85 18.37
CA GLU A 152 -38.36 -81.15 19.78
C GLU A 152 -39.66 -81.46 20.49
N THR A 153 -40.80 -80.83 20.17
CA THR A 153 -42.09 -81.19 20.78
C THR A 153 -42.62 -82.49 20.18
N LYS A 154 -42.28 -82.83 18.93
CA LYS A 154 -42.59 -84.14 18.30
C LYS A 154 -41.61 -85.23 18.75
N LYS A 155 -40.36 -84.87 19.05
CA LYS A 155 -39.32 -85.70 19.65
C LYS A 155 -39.71 -85.92 21.10
N LYS A 156 -39.86 -84.90 21.95
CA LYS A 156 -40.65 -84.82 23.20
C LYS A 156 -42.17 -85.06 23.02
N SER A 157 -42.61 -85.78 21.96
CA SER A 157 -43.93 -86.41 21.86
C SER A 157 -43.78 -87.91 21.66
N LYS A 158 -42.90 -88.37 20.76
CA LYS A 158 -42.23 -89.69 20.85
C LYS A 158 -41.52 -89.90 22.20
N GLU A 159 -41.28 -88.79 22.88
CA GLU A 159 -40.65 -88.60 24.16
C GLU A 159 -41.56 -87.78 25.10
N LEU A 160 -42.88 -87.74 24.80
CA LEU A 160 -44.02 -87.77 25.75
C LEU A 160 -44.65 -89.18 25.78
N GLU A 161 -44.15 -90.07 24.91
CA GLU A 161 -44.28 -91.52 24.87
C GLU A 161 -42.97 -92.22 25.34
N GLY A 162 -41.85 -91.49 25.35
CA GLY A 162 -40.48 -91.96 25.60
C GLY A 162 -39.84 -91.29 26.82
N MET A 163 -39.33 -90.06 26.67
CA MET A 163 -39.04 -89.12 27.79
C MET A 163 -40.28 -88.51 28.47
N LYS A 164 -41.47 -89.14 28.32
CA LYS A 164 -42.33 -89.44 29.49
C LYS A 164 -41.57 -90.48 30.33
N LYS A 165 -40.38 -89.95 30.81
CA LYS A 165 -39.17 -90.31 31.62
C LYS A 165 -38.07 -89.19 31.93
N ASP A 166 -37.71 -88.14 31.11
CA ASP A 166 -36.35 -87.44 31.19
C ASP A 166 -36.17 -85.96 30.62
N PHE A 167 -35.11 -85.15 30.97
CA PHE A 167 -34.82 -83.72 30.53
C PHE A 167 -33.39 -83.07 30.84
N ARG A 168 -32.81 -82.08 30.05
CA ARG A 168 -31.47 -81.35 30.24
C ARG A 168 -31.31 -79.92 29.55
N ILE A 169 -30.34 -79.02 29.95
CA ILE A 169 -30.07 -77.59 29.44
C ILE A 169 -28.61 -76.99 29.65
N MET A 170 -28.23 -75.78 29.08
CA MET A 170 -26.88 -75.06 29.15
C MET A 170 -26.89 -73.45 29.01
N VAL A 171 -25.73 -72.71 28.94
CA VAL A 171 -25.52 -71.20 29.14
C VAL A 171 -24.39 -70.44 28.31
N GLU A 172 -23.97 -69.16 28.60
CA GLU A 172 -23.41 -68.09 27.68
C GLU A 172 -21.99 -67.36 27.93
N GLN A 173 -21.77 -66.01 27.75
CA GLN A 173 -20.45 -65.24 27.84
C GLN A 173 -20.38 -63.74 27.30
N GLN A 174 -19.22 -62.98 27.40
CA GLN A 174 -18.99 -61.47 27.25
C GLN A 174 -17.47 -61.06 26.91
N LYS A 175 -16.84 -59.82 26.78
CA LYS A 175 -17.03 -58.30 26.81
C LYS A 175 -15.76 -57.50 26.24
N ALA A 176 -15.71 -56.15 26.00
CA ALA A 176 -14.50 -55.37 25.45
C ALA A 176 -14.42 -53.77 25.58
N GLY A 177 -13.27 -53.06 25.25
CA GLY A 177 -13.11 -51.53 25.07
C GLY A 177 -11.65 -50.87 25.04
N LYS A 178 -11.40 -49.59 24.54
CA LYS A 178 -10.10 -48.74 24.57
C LYS A 178 -10.14 -47.26 23.95
N LYS A 179 -9.15 -46.32 24.18
CA LYS A 179 -8.97 -44.89 23.57
C LYS A 179 -7.65 -44.04 23.86
N ASN A 180 -7.18 -43.01 23.06
CA ASN A 180 -6.26 -41.82 23.44
C ASN A 180 -5.88 -40.69 22.36
N ALA A 181 -5.28 -39.50 22.71
CA ALA A 181 -4.72 -38.34 21.87
C ALA A 181 -3.90 -37.24 22.71
N ARG A 182 -3.28 -36.04 22.38
CA ARG A 182 -2.80 -35.15 21.21
C ARG A 182 -1.84 -33.93 21.64
N TYR A 183 -1.04 -33.21 20.77
CA TYR A 183 -0.34 -31.84 20.95
C TYR A 183 0.25 -31.23 19.60
N GLY A 184 0.96 -30.08 19.34
CA GLY A 184 1.66 -28.85 19.92
C GLY A 184 2.17 -27.86 18.76
N ALA A 185 3.03 -26.78 18.73
CA ALA A 185 3.80 -25.81 19.61
C ALA A 185 4.49 -24.59 18.79
N VAL A 186 5.40 -23.73 19.37
CA VAL A 186 6.39 -22.64 18.83
C VAL A 186 5.88 -21.25 18.27
N VAL A 187 6.60 -20.10 17.95
CA VAL A 187 8.02 -19.61 17.60
C VAL A 187 8.35 -18.05 17.91
N GLU A 188 9.45 -17.39 17.42
CA GLU A 188 9.87 -15.91 17.54
C GLU A 188 10.54 -15.25 16.23
N HIS A 189 11.39 -14.16 16.03
CA HIS A 189 12.44 -13.36 16.78
C HIS A 189 13.15 -12.06 16.10
N LYS A 190 13.08 -10.80 16.68
CA LYS A 190 13.99 -9.55 16.63
C LYS A 190 14.46 -8.87 15.26
N GLN A 191 15.23 -7.75 15.02
CA GLN A 191 16.10 -6.65 15.64
C GLN A 191 16.13 -5.31 14.73
N ARG A 192 16.97 -4.21 14.57
CA ARG A 192 18.31 -3.57 14.95
C ARG A 192 18.38 -1.97 14.67
N LYS A 193 19.57 -1.27 14.49
CA LYS A 193 19.91 0.24 14.43
C LYS A 193 21.32 0.57 13.75
N ASP A 194 22.04 1.74 13.53
CA ASP A 194 22.09 3.29 13.65
C ASP A 194 23.41 3.88 12.92
N VAL A 195 23.99 5.14 12.78
CA VAL A 195 23.79 6.66 12.85
C VAL A 195 25.11 7.50 12.43
N HIS A 196 25.19 8.89 12.36
CA HIS A 196 26.36 9.92 12.34
C HIS A 196 26.84 10.68 11.00
N ARG A 197 27.67 11.79 10.86
CA ARG A 197 28.53 12.75 11.70
C ARG A 197 29.07 14.11 11.04
N ASN A 198 29.38 15.17 11.86
CA ASN A 198 30.46 16.26 11.95
C ASN A 198 31.14 17.19 10.84
N TYR A 199 31.55 18.44 11.28
CA TYR A 199 32.70 19.38 10.90
C TYR A 199 32.67 20.31 9.63
N TYR A 200 33.52 21.37 9.33
CA TYR A 200 34.84 21.93 9.83
C TYR A 200 35.06 23.52 9.69
N THR A 201 36.27 24.09 9.37
CA THR A 201 36.73 25.53 9.58
C THR A 201 37.60 26.27 8.47
N SER A 202 37.75 27.63 8.53
CA SER A 202 39.01 28.47 8.39
C SER A 202 39.24 29.60 7.29
N ASN A 203 40.00 30.67 7.68
CA ASN A 203 40.85 31.69 6.96
C ASN A 203 40.33 32.84 6.02
N LEU A 204 40.83 34.09 6.23
CA LEU A 204 40.51 35.35 5.47
C LEU A 204 41.58 36.51 5.57
N LYS A 205 42.53 36.67 4.61
CA LYS A 205 43.22 37.98 4.29
C LYS A 205 44.13 37.98 3.04
N GLU A 206 44.38 36.83 2.43
CA GLU A 206 45.07 36.70 1.14
C GLU A 206 44.12 37.15 0.01
N GLU A 207 43.73 38.43 0.00
CA GLU A 207 42.33 38.76 -0.30
C GLU A 207 42.05 39.85 -1.31
N TYR A 208 42.82 40.94 -1.42
CA TYR A 208 42.25 42.18 -2.01
C TYR A 208 42.49 42.37 -3.51
N GLU A 209 43.68 42.02 -4.01
CA GLU A 209 43.92 41.87 -5.45
C GLU A 209 43.38 40.55 -5.96
N LYS A 210 43.51 39.50 -5.12
CA LYS A 210 42.69 38.30 -5.20
C LYS A 210 41.23 38.70 -5.36
N LYS A 211 40.66 39.65 -4.59
CA LYS A 211 39.26 40.12 -4.73
C LYS A 211 38.93 40.71 -6.10
N ILE A 212 39.79 41.39 -6.84
CA ILE A 212 39.42 41.91 -8.19
C ILE A 212 39.49 40.80 -9.25
N ALA A 213 40.55 39.98 -9.24
CA ALA A 213 40.62 38.80 -10.09
C ALA A 213 39.48 37.81 -9.77
N HIS A 214 39.14 37.69 -8.48
CA HIS A 214 38.01 36.94 -7.94
C HIS A 214 36.68 37.62 -8.24
N GLU A 215 36.50 38.95 -8.30
CA GLU A 215 35.22 39.53 -8.74
C GLU A 215 34.98 39.20 -10.22
N LYS A 216 36.03 39.19 -11.06
CA LYS A 216 35.94 38.73 -12.46
C LYS A 216 35.67 37.22 -12.56
N ALA A 217 36.44 36.41 -11.83
CA ALA A 217 36.25 34.95 -11.79
C ALA A 217 34.88 34.59 -11.21
N HIS A 218 34.51 35.09 -10.04
CA HIS A 218 33.19 34.95 -9.42
C HIS A 218 32.06 35.47 -10.32
N HIS A 219 32.24 36.53 -11.12
CA HIS A 219 31.23 36.91 -12.11
C HIS A 219 31.09 35.87 -13.22
N LEU A 220 32.20 35.32 -13.73
CA LEU A 220 32.21 34.23 -14.70
C LEU A 220 31.67 32.91 -14.12
N ASP A 221 31.95 32.61 -12.85
CA ASP A 221 31.42 31.49 -12.08
C ASP A 221 29.92 31.66 -11.80
N LEU A 222 29.44 32.89 -11.58
CA LEU A 222 28.00 33.19 -11.54
C LEU A 222 27.37 33.03 -12.94
N ILE A 223 28.05 33.38 -14.03
CA ILE A 223 27.54 33.11 -15.39
C ILE A 223 27.47 31.59 -15.65
N ASN A 224 28.47 30.82 -15.21
CA ASN A 224 28.47 29.36 -15.35
C ASN A 224 27.41 28.71 -14.45
N LYS A 225 27.34 29.08 -13.17
CA LYS A 225 26.32 28.67 -12.22
C LYS A 225 24.91 29.06 -12.67
N LYS A 226 24.73 30.23 -13.30
CA LYS A 226 23.46 30.62 -13.94
C LYS A 226 23.09 29.61 -15.03
N LYS A 227 24.01 29.31 -15.97
CA LYS A 227 23.77 28.31 -17.03
C LYS A 227 23.51 26.90 -16.48
N GLU A 228 24.15 26.51 -15.38
CA GLU A 228 23.91 25.25 -14.69
C GLU A 228 22.53 25.22 -14.01
N LEU A 229 22.12 26.32 -13.38
CA LEU A 229 20.78 26.47 -12.80
C LEU A 229 19.70 26.55 -13.89
N GLU A 230 19.95 27.16 -15.04
CA GLU A 230 19.05 27.18 -16.20
C GLU A 230 18.85 25.76 -16.78
N LYS A 231 19.94 24.97 -16.90
CA LYS A 231 19.87 23.55 -17.26
C LYS A 231 19.09 22.74 -16.21
N TYR A 232 19.40 22.92 -14.93
CA TYR A 232 18.73 22.23 -13.84
C TYR A 232 17.25 22.61 -13.73
N GLU A 233 16.88 23.86 -14.00
CA GLU A 233 15.47 24.28 -14.10
C GLU A 233 14.77 23.53 -15.23
N ALA A 234 15.37 23.42 -16.41
CA ALA A 234 14.82 22.62 -17.51
C ALA A 234 14.66 21.13 -17.15
N GLU A 235 15.64 20.52 -16.46
CA GLU A 235 15.55 19.16 -15.94
C GLU A 235 14.47 18.98 -14.86
N VAL A 236 14.27 19.98 -13.99
CA VAL A 236 13.18 20.00 -13.00
C VAL A 236 11.83 20.13 -13.70
N ILE A 237 11.69 21.00 -14.71
CA ILE A 237 10.47 21.14 -15.51
C ILE A 237 10.12 19.83 -16.22
N GLN A 238 11.10 19.15 -16.82
CA GLN A 238 10.88 17.86 -17.48
C GLN A 238 10.48 16.76 -16.49
N ARG A 239 11.12 16.68 -15.32
CA ARG A 239 10.75 15.73 -14.26
C ARG A 239 9.38 16.03 -13.66
N LEU A 240 9.02 17.30 -13.50
CA LEU A 240 7.69 17.72 -13.08
C LEU A 240 6.63 17.30 -14.10
N ALA A 241 6.82 17.57 -15.39
CA ALA A 241 5.88 17.17 -16.44
C ALA A 241 5.65 15.64 -16.47
N ASN A 242 6.71 14.85 -16.35
CA ASN A 242 6.62 13.39 -16.23
C ASN A 242 5.87 12.96 -14.95
N THR A 243 6.10 13.66 -13.83
CA THR A 243 5.41 13.41 -12.56
C THR A 243 3.91 13.75 -12.65
N GLU A 244 3.53 14.85 -13.31
CA GLU A 244 2.13 15.22 -13.52
C GLU A 244 1.41 14.22 -14.44
N GLN A 245 2.05 13.76 -15.52
CA GLN A 245 1.51 12.70 -16.37
C GLN A 245 1.27 11.40 -15.58
N ASN A 246 2.23 10.99 -14.74
CA ASN A 246 2.09 9.84 -13.85
C ASN A 246 0.95 10.06 -12.83
N GLN A 247 0.83 11.25 -12.24
CA GLN A 247 -0.28 11.60 -11.33
C GLN A 247 -1.64 11.44 -12.01
N VAL A 248 -1.79 11.88 -13.28
CA VAL A 248 -3.02 11.69 -14.06
C VAL A 248 -3.28 10.21 -14.35
N ALA A 249 -2.27 9.42 -14.70
CA ALA A 249 -2.41 7.99 -14.95
C ALA A 249 -2.84 7.21 -13.69
N VAL A 250 -2.18 7.46 -12.55
CA VAL A 250 -2.48 6.82 -11.26
C VAL A 250 -3.87 7.22 -10.75
N LEU A 251 -4.28 8.48 -10.89
CA LEU A 251 -5.64 8.90 -10.51
C LEU A 251 -6.72 8.24 -11.38
N LYS A 252 -6.51 8.14 -12.70
CA LYS A 252 -7.42 7.39 -13.60
C LYS A 252 -7.52 5.91 -13.22
N HIS A 253 -6.42 5.28 -12.83
CA HIS A 253 -6.43 3.89 -12.37
C HIS A 253 -7.17 3.73 -11.03
N LEU A 254 -6.97 4.65 -10.07
CA LEU A 254 -7.72 4.67 -8.82
C LEU A 254 -9.24 4.83 -9.06
N GLU A 255 -9.63 5.68 -10.01
CA GLU A 255 -11.04 5.82 -10.41
C GLU A 255 -11.61 4.51 -10.99
N THR A 256 -10.87 3.79 -11.85
CA THR A 256 -11.39 2.53 -12.41
C THR A 256 -11.52 1.46 -11.34
N LEU A 257 -10.54 1.32 -10.43
CA LEU A 257 -10.64 0.42 -9.28
C LEU A 257 -11.83 0.78 -8.36
N ALA A 258 -12.05 2.07 -8.07
CA ALA A 258 -13.16 2.53 -7.25
C ALA A 258 -14.53 2.25 -7.89
N LYS A 259 -14.68 2.52 -9.20
CA LYS A 259 -15.90 2.23 -9.98
C LYS A 259 -16.20 0.72 -9.99
N VAL A 260 -15.19 -0.11 -10.21
CA VAL A 260 -15.30 -1.58 -10.13
C VAL A 260 -15.69 -2.03 -8.72
N SER A 261 -15.10 -1.44 -7.68
CA SER A 261 -15.40 -1.75 -6.27
C SER A 261 -16.85 -1.44 -5.89
N LEU A 262 -17.34 -0.24 -6.22
CA LEU A 262 -18.74 0.18 -6.00
C LEU A 262 -19.73 -0.80 -6.65
N PHE A 263 -19.50 -1.14 -7.92
CA PHE A 263 -20.31 -2.12 -8.64
C PHE A 263 -20.32 -3.50 -7.95
N HIS A 264 -19.15 -4.00 -7.53
CA HIS A 264 -19.06 -5.26 -6.78
C HIS A 264 -19.72 -5.18 -5.41
N LEU A 265 -19.76 -4.02 -4.75
CA LEU A 265 -20.46 -3.79 -3.48
C LEU A 265 -21.98 -3.68 -3.63
N GLY A 266 -22.52 -3.72 -4.86
CA GLY A 266 -23.95 -3.59 -5.14
C GLY A 266 -24.48 -2.15 -5.06
N ILE A 267 -23.59 -1.18 -4.82
CA ILE A 267 -23.92 0.24 -4.81
C ILE A 267 -23.85 0.73 -6.25
N ARG A 268 -25.00 0.80 -6.92
CA ARG A 268 -25.11 1.52 -8.19
C ARG A 268 -24.88 3.02 -7.95
N PRO A 269 -24.21 3.73 -8.89
CA PRO A 269 -24.16 5.18 -8.89
C PRO A 269 -25.53 5.80 -9.23
#